data_AF-A0A926CXM9-F1
#
_entry.id   AF-A0A926CXM9-F1
#
_cell.length_a   1.000
_cell.length_b   1.000
_cell.length_c   1.000
_cell.angle_alpha   90.00
_cell.angle_beta   90.00
_cell.angle_gamma   90.00
#
_symmetry.space_group_name_H-M   'P 1'
#
loop_
_entity.id
_entity.type
_entity.pdbx_description
1 polymer ?
#
loop_
_entity_poly.entity_id
_entity_poly.type
_entity_poly.pdbx_seq_one_letter_code
_entity_poly.pdbx_strand_id
1 'polypeptide(L)'
;IGIFDGGDKNIFIILGIILIHPVIFFLFTPFFKPFRFSRLFFTYIIPVIPLCTIWDGVVSILRLYTPDELLKLAGEADNKNYVWKSGKVKNRFGMHITYLVGYPITNPNLFGLNTQ
;
A
#
# COMPACT_ATOMS: atom_id res chain seq x y z
N ILE A 1 7.97 14.62 -11.26
CA ILE A 1 7.64 13.17 -11.14
C ILE A 1 6.72 13.00 -9.93
N GLY A 2 5.72 12.12 -9.99
CA GLY A 2 4.84 11.83 -8.86
C GLY A 2 4.60 10.33 -8.72
N ILE A 3 4.85 9.79 -7.52
CA ILE A 3 4.61 8.39 -7.15
C ILE A 3 3.61 8.41 -6.00
N PHE A 4 2.56 7.59 -6.12
CA PHE A 4 1.53 7.45 -5.11
C PHE A 4 1.47 5.97 -4.72
N ASP A 5 1.76 5.69 -3.45
CA ASP A 5 1.67 4.35 -2.89
C ASP A 5 0.40 4.25 -2.02
N GLY A 6 -0.45 3.30 -2.39
CA GLY A 6 -1.77 3.13 -1.81
C GLY A 6 -1.68 2.26 -0.56
N GLY A 7 -1.50 2.89 0.59
CA GLY A 7 -1.61 2.18 1.87
C GLY A 7 -0.69 2.73 2.95
N ASP A 8 -0.96 2.27 4.16
CA ASP A 8 -0.08 2.46 5.30
C ASP A 8 0.37 1.10 5.83
N LYS A 9 1.65 1.01 6.20
CA LYS A 9 2.17 -0.06 7.06
C LYS A 9 1.52 0.07 8.44
N ASN A 10 0.28 -0.40 8.56
CA ASN A 10 -0.45 -0.39 9.80
C ASN A 10 -0.63 -1.82 10.29
N ILE A 11 0.00 -2.11 11.43
CA ILE A 11 -0.10 -3.42 12.09
C ILE A 11 -1.54 -3.81 12.39
N PHE A 12 -2.43 -2.84 12.62
CA PHE A 12 -3.86 -3.09 12.82
C PHE A 12 -4.55 -3.60 11.54
N ILE A 13 -4.10 -3.16 10.36
CA ILE A 13 -4.60 -3.70 9.08
C ILE A 13 -4.11 -5.13 8.91
N ILE A 14 -2.83 -5.40 9.20
CA ILE A 14 -2.28 -6.77 9.19
C ILE A 14 -3.07 -7.69 10.12
N LEU A 15 -3.31 -7.25 11.36
CA LEU A 15 -4.10 -7.98 12.35
C LEU A 15 -5.54 -8.18 11.87
N GLY A 16 -6.15 -7.15 11.28
CA GLY A 16 -7.47 -7.23 10.66
C GLY A 16 -7.52 -8.27 9.55
N ILE A 17 -6.50 -8.35 8.67
CA ILE A 17 -6.42 -9.40 7.65
C ILE A 17 -6.36 -10.78 8.31
N ILE A 18 -5.44 -10.98 9.26
CA ILE A 18 -5.24 -12.26 9.93
C ILE A 18 -6.51 -12.75 10.66
N LEU A 19 -7.25 -11.84 11.32
CA LEU A 19 -8.42 -12.21 12.13
C LEU A 19 -9.72 -12.25 11.32
N ILE A 20 -9.95 -11.29 10.43
CA ILE A 20 -11.22 -11.13 9.73
C ILE A 20 -11.27 -11.98 8.47
N HIS A 21 -10.18 -12.14 7.73
CA HIS A 21 -10.20 -12.91 6.48
C HIS A 21 -10.61 -14.37 6.70
N PRO A 22 -10.05 -15.14 7.66
CA PRO A 22 -10.52 -16.50 7.91
C PRO A 22 -12.02 -16.60 8.14
N VAL A 23 -12.59 -15.67 8.91
CA VAL A 23 -14.04 -15.63 9.21
C VAL A 23 -14.86 -15.36 7.95
N ILE A 24 -14.44 -14.38 7.15
CA ILE A 24 -15.10 -14.07 5.87
C ILE A 24 -15.01 -15.26 4.92
N PHE A 25 -13.84 -15.88 4.77
CA PHE A 25 -13.69 -17.07 3.92
C PHE A 25 -14.55 -18.21 4.45
N PHE A 26 -14.55 -18.48 5.75
CA PHE A 26 -15.37 -19.55 6.32
C PHE A 26 -16.88 -19.33 6.08
N LEU A 27 -17.36 -18.09 6.17
CA LEU A 27 -18.78 -17.76 6.02
C LEU A 27 -19.21 -17.63 4.56
N PHE A 28 -18.39 -16.99 3.71
CA PHE A 28 -18.77 -16.59 2.36
C PHE A 28 -18.25 -17.51 1.24
N THR A 29 -17.27 -18.37 1.51
CA THR A 29 -16.77 -19.36 0.52
C THR A 29 -17.85 -20.19 -0.17
N PRO A 30 -18.92 -20.69 0.49
CA PRO A 30 -19.92 -21.49 -0.21
C PRO A 30 -20.78 -20.66 -1.17
N PHE A 31 -20.79 -19.33 -1.03
CA PHE A 31 -21.51 -18.41 -1.91
C PHE A 31 -20.65 -17.88 -3.06
N PHE A 32 -19.33 -18.13 -3.05
CA PHE A 32 -18.44 -17.71 -4.13
C PHE A 32 -18.64 -18.56 -5.40
N LYS A 33 -19.07 -17.90 -6.46
CA LYS A 33 -19.25 -18.51 -7.79
C LYS A 33 -17.93 -18.49 -8.59
N PRO A 34 -17.68 -19.46 -9.49
CA PRO A 34 -18.42 -20.71 -9.61
C PRO A 34 -18.19 -21.61 -8.39
N PHE A 35 -19.27 -22.27 -7.96
CA PHE A 35 -19.21 -23.22 -6.85
C PHE A 35 -18.36 -24.42 -7.25
N ARG A 36 -17.37 -24.76 -6.42
CA ARG A 36 -16.46 -25.89 -6.65
C ARG A 36 -16.24 -26.63 -5.34
N PHE A 37 -16.49 -27.94 -5.33
CA PHE A 37 -16.24 -28.79 -4.16
C PHE A 37 -14.76 -28.77 -3.73
N SER A 38 -13.84 -28.63 -4.68
CA SER A 38 -12.41 -28.43 -4.38
C SER A 38 -12.16 -27.20 -3.50
N ARG A 39 -12.92 -26.11 -3.71
CA ARG A 39 -12.81 -24.90 -2.89
C ARG A 39 -13.23 -25.17 -1.45
N LEU A 40 -14.29 -25.94 -1.23
CA LEU A 40 -14.72 -26.33 0.12
C LEU A 40 -13.66 -27.21 0.79
N PHE A 41 -13.12 -28.20 0.08
CA PHE A 41 -12.04 -29.04 0.60
C PHE A 41 -10.82 -28.22 1.04
N PHE A 42 -10.35 -27.30 0.19
CA PHE A 42 -9.19 -26.44 0.47
C PHE A 42 -9.47 -25.21 1.35
N THR A 43 -10.71 -25.05 1.83
CA THR A 43 -11.06 -24.00 2.80
C THR A 43 -11.39 -24.58 4.16
N TYR A 44 -12.09 -25.73 4.21
CA TYR A 44 -12.57 -26.33 5.46
C TYR A 44 -11.71 -27.50 5.96
N ILE A 45 -11.16 -28.35 5.09
CA ILE A 45 -10.38 -29.53 5.50
C ILE A 45 -8.89 -29.19 5.56
N ILE A 46 -8.36 -28.65 4.46
CA ILE A 46 -6.98 -28.19 4.38
C ILE A 46 -7.03 -26.70 4.04
N PRO A 47 -6.93 -25.77 5.00
CA PRO A 47 -7.18 -24.34 4.79
C PRO A 47 -6.08 -23.64 3.99
N VAL A 48 -5.66 -24.20 2.85
CA VAL A 48 -4.62 -23.65 1.97
C VAL A 48 -5.05 -22.30 1.40
N ILE A 49 -6.31 -22.18 0.97
CA ILE A 49 -6.83 -20.94 0.39
C ILE A 49 -6.72 -19.78 1.38
N PRO A 50 -7.33 -19.83 2.59
CA PRO A 50 -7.24 -18.73 3.53
C PRO A 50 -5.79 -18.46 3.99
N LEU A 51 -4.96 -19.48 4.17
CA LEU A 51 -3.54 -19.29 4.53
C LEU A 51 -2.77 -18.53 3.44
N CYS A 52 -2.90 -18.94 2.17
CA CYS A 52 -2.26 -18.27 1.05
C CYS A 52 -2.76 -16.82 0.90
N THR A 53 -4.05 -16.58 1.07
CA THR A 53 -4.60 -15.22 0.99
C THR A 53 -4.11 -14.32 2.11
N ILE A 54 -4.02 -14.82 3.34
CA ILE A 54 -3.48 -14.05 4.47
C ILE A 54 -2.00 -13.74 4.22
N TRP A 55 -1.21 -14.75 3.82
CA TRP A 55 0.20 -14.55 3.51
C TRP A 55 0.38 -13.49 2.41
N ASP A 56 -0.36 -13.58 1.31
CA ASP A 56 -0.31 -12.62 0.21
C ASP A 56 -0.67 -11.19 0.66
N GLY A 57 -1.71 -11.06 1.49
CA GLY A 57 -2.11 -9.77 2.07
C GLY A 57 -1.05 -9.19 3.03
N VAL A 58 -0.45 -10.03 3.88
CA VAL A 58 0.62 -9.62 4.80
C VAL A 58 1.85 -9.17 4.02
N VAL A 59 2.29 -9.95 3.03
CA VAL A 59 3.45 -9.62 2.18
C VAL A 59 3.20 -8.35 1.37
N SER A 60 1.97 -8.12 0.90
CA SER A 60 1.57 -6.88 0.24
C SER A 60 1.78 -5.66 1.14
N ILE A 61 1.32 -5.71 2.39
CA ILE A 61 1.50 -4.59 3.35
C ILE A 61 2.98 -4.39 3.69
N LEU A 62 3.74 -5.47 3.85
CA LEU A 62 5.18 -5.37 4.13
C LEU A 62 5.96 -4.70 3.00
N ARG A 63 5.48 -4.82 1.76
CA ARG A 63 6.10 -4.19 0.58
C ARG A 63 5.85 -2.68 0.50
N LEU A 64 4.85 -2.15 1.20
CA LEU A 64 4.55 -0.71 1.18
C LEU A 64 5.73 0.08 1.77
N TYR A 65 6.20 1.09 1.06
CA TYR A 65 7.27 1.94 1.57
C TYR A 65 6.73 3.04 2.47
N THR A 66 7.45 3.34 3.56
CA THR A 66 7.16 4.53 4.36
C THR A 66 7.56 5.80 3.58
N PRO A 67 6.96 6.97 3.88
CA PRO A 67 7.35 8.23 3.23
C PRO A 67 8.84 8.54 3.35
N ASP A 68 9.46 8.17 4.47
CA ASP A 68 10.89 8.40 4.73
C ASP A 68 11.76 7.45 3.88
N GLU A 69 11.36 6.18 3.76
CA GLU A 69 12.01 5.22 2.87
C GLU A 69 11.92 5.67 1.41
N LEU A 70 10.75 6.13 0.96
CA LEU A 70 10.56 6.68 -0.39
C LEU A 70 11.41 7.92 -0.63
N LEU A 71 11.47 8.84 0.34
CA LEU A 71 12.27 10.05 0.21
C LEU A 71 13.76 9.72 0.12
N LYS A 72 14.23 8.76 0.92
CA LYS A 72 15.61 8.28 0.87
C LYS A 72 15.93 7.65 -0.49
N LEU A 73 15.07 6.75 -0.98
CA LEU A 73 15.24 6.12 -2.29
C LEU A 73 15.25 7.15 -3.43
N ALA A 74 14.40 8.17 -3.35
CA ALA A 74 14.35 9.24 -4.35
C ALA A 74 15.61 10.12 -4.33
N GLY A 75 16.12 10.43 -3.13
CA GLY A 75 17.40 11.13 -2.97
C GLY A 75 18.60 10.33 -3.47
N GLU A 76 18.59 9.00 -3.30
CA GLU A 76 19.60 8.11 -3.88
C GLU A 76 19.50 8.03 -5.41
N ALA A 77 18.30 8.14 -5.97
CA ALA A 77 18.08 8.09 -7.42
C ALA A 77 18.54 9.37 -8.15
N ASP A 78 18.15 10.57 -7.67
CA ASP A 78 18.61 11.84 -8.23
C ASP A 78 18.41 13.01 -7.25
N ASN A 79 19.47 13.48 -6.60
CA ASN A 79 19.42 14.66 -5.72
C ASN A 79 19.95 15.94 -6.39
N LYS A 80 20.31 15.92 -7.67
CA LYS A 80 20.98 17.03 -8.34
C LYS A 80 20.05 17.86 -9.21
N ASN A 81 19.03 17.22 -9.79
CA ASN A 81 18.10 17.88 -10.71
C ASN A 81 16.69 18.03 -10.13
N TYR A 82 16.38 17.35 -9.03
CA TYR A 82 15.04 17.31 -8.44
C TYR A 82 15.06 17.56 -6.93
N VAL A 83 14.10 18.36 -6.45
CA VAL A 83 13.74 18.45 -5.03
C VAL A 83 12.61 17.47 -4.76
N TRP A 84 12.86 16.54 -3.85
CA TRP A 84 11.88 15.52 -3.46
C TRP A 84 11.13 15.93 -2.21
N LYS A 85 9.82 15.68 -2.20
CA LYS A 85 8.95 15.83 -1.04
C LYS A 85 8.07 14.60 -0.94
N SER A 86 8.10 13.93 0.20
CA SER A 86 7.20 12.83 0.52
C SER A 86 6.21 13.25 1.63
N GLY A 87 5.13 12.49 1.77
CA GLY A 87 4.17 12.69 2.85
C GLY A 87 3.05 11.66 2.82
N LYS A 88 2.10 11.81 3.74
CA LYS A 88 0.87 11.01 3.81
C LYS A 88 -0.35 11.92 3.75
N VAL A 89 -1.32 11.55 2.93
CA VAL A 89 -2.64 12.19 2.90
C VAL A 89 -3.70 11.16 3.28
N LYS A 90 -4.62 11.56 4.15
CA LYS A 90 -5.77 10.74 4.52
C LYS A 90 -6.90 11.00 3.53
N ASN A 91 -7.40 9.95 2.87
CA ASN A 91 -8.59 10.02 2.04
C ASN A 91 -9.85 10.19 2.92
N ARG A 92 -10.96 10.63 2.33
CA ARG A 92 -12.30 10.72 2.93
C ARG A 92 -12.74 9.42 3.63
N PHE A 93 -12.30 8.27 3.12
CA PHE A 93 -12.57 6.95 3.70
C PHE A 93 -11.61 6.55 4.82
N GLY A 94 -10.74 7.47 5.27
CA GLY A 94 -9.82 7.25 6.37
C GLY A 94 -8.55 6.48 6.04
N MET A 95 -8.38 6.03 4.79
CA MET A 95 -7.16 5.38 4.33
C MET A 95 -6.04 6.39 4.12
N HIS A 96 -4.83 6.04 4.55
CA HIS A 96 -3.64 6.84 4.33
C HIS A 96 -3.02 6.46 2.99
N ILE A 97 -2.74 7.47 2.17
CA ILE A 97 -2.06 7.35 0.89
C ILE A 97 -0.70 8.01 1.07
N THR A 98 0.36 7.25 0.84
CA THR A 98 1.72 7.77 0.85
C THR A 98 2.01 8.34 -0.54
N TYR A 99 2.61 9.53 -0.60
CA TYR A 99 2.98 10.15 -1.86
C TYR A 99 4.43 10.60 -1.82
N LEU A 100 5.03 10.66 -3.00
CA LEU A 100 6.35 11.21 -3.27
C LEU A 100 6.25 12.05 -4.54
N VAL A 101 6.64 13.32 -4.45
CA VAL A 101 6.67 14.25 -5.59
C VAL A 101 8.07 14.83 -5.73
N GLY A 102 8.56 14.86 -6.97
CA GLY A 102 9.83 15.45 -7.35
C GLY A 102 9.61 16.65 -8.27
N TYR A 103 10.11 17.81 -7.87
CA TYR A 103 10.07 19.06 -8.64
C TYR A 103 11.44 19.33 -9.24
N PRO A 104 11.55 19.67 -10.53
CA PRO A 104 12.85 20.01 -11.11
C PRO A 104 13.42 21.25 -10.41
N ILE A 105 14.72 21.26 -10.18
CA ILE A 105 15.47 22.44 -9.71
C ILE A 105 15.59 23.38 -10.92
N THR A 106 14.48 24.00 -11.30
CA THR A 106 14.50 25.07 -12.28
C THR A 106 14.98 26.32 -11.56
N ASN A 107 16.02 26.94 -12.13
CA ASN A 107 16.60 28.21 -11.72
C ASN A 107 15.53 29.13 -11.08
N PRO A 108 15.69 29.58 -9.81
CA PRO A 108 14.64 30.28 -9.04
C PRO A 108 14.06 31.53 -9.72
N ASN A 109 14.69 32.02 -10.78
CA ASN A 109 14.26 33.15 -11.59
C ASN A 109 13.05 32.88 -12.52
N LEU A 110 12.65 31.62 -12.76
CA LEU A 110 11.57 31.29 -13.70
C LEU A 110 10.15 31.30 -13.10
N PHE A 111 10.01 31.29 -11.77
CA PHE A 111 8.71 31.31 -11.08
C PHE A 111 8.42 32.61 -10.32
N GLY A 112 9.22 33.66 -10.49
CA GLY A 112 8.87 34.99 -9.97
C GLY A 112 8.68 35.08 -8.47
N LEU A 113 9.30 34.19 -7.67
CA LEU A 113 9.35 34.32 -6.21
C LEU A 113 10.47 35.29 -5.82
N ASN A 114 10.40 36.50 -6.36
CA ASN A 114 10.95 37.68 -5.69
C ASN A 114 9.87 38.17 -4.73
N THR A 115 9.97 37.78 -3.47
CA THR A 115 9.48 38.62 -2.39
C THR A 115 10.62 38.83 -1.43
N GLN A 116 11.03 40.10 -1.37
CA GLN A 116 11.96 40.68 -0.42
C GLN A 116 11.58 40.38 1.03
#